data_AF-A0A9X4BG07-F1
#
_entry.id   AF-A0A9X4BG07-F1
#
_cell.length_a   1.000
_cell.length_b   1.000
_cell.length_c   1.000
_cell.angle_alpha   90.00
_cell.angle_beta   90.00
_cell.angle_gamma   90.00
#
_symmetry.space_group_name_H-M   'P 1'
#
loop_
_entity.id
_entity.type
_entity.pdbx_description
1 polymer ?
#
loop_
_entity_poly.entity_id
_entity_poly.type
_entity_poly.pdbx_seq_one_letter_code
_entity_poly.pdbx_strand_id
1 'polypeptide(L)' 'MREVSIGETITVAELAQQMSVKAAEVIKFMFKMGSPATINQVLDRETAQLVAEELGHKVK' A
#
# COMPACT_ATOMS: atom_id res chain seq x y z
N MET A 1 -10.66 -10.17 10.62
CA MET A 1 -9.39 -9.67 10.06
C MET A 1 -9.73 -8.98 8.75
N ARG A 2 -9.30 -7.74 8.52
CA ARG A 2 -9.49 -7.09 7.21
C ARG A 2 -8.42 -7.65 6.27
N GLU A 3 -8.84 -8.46 5.32
CA GLU A 3 -7.97 -8.98 4.26
C GLU A 3 -7.83 -7.87 3.21
N VAL A 4 -6.59 -7.47 2.92
CA VAL A 4 -6.30 -6.50 1.85
C VAL A 4 -6.27 -7.28 0.55
N SER A 5 -7.22 -7.02 -0.35
CA SER A 5 -7.27 -7.64 -1.67
C SER A 5 -6.46 -6.79 -2.64
N ILE A 6 -5.34 -7.34 -3.12
CA ILE A 6 -4.49 -6.70 -4.11
C ILE A 6 -4.65 -7.47 -5.42
N GLY A 7 -5.10 -6.79 -6.47
CA GLY A 7 -5.18 -7.35 -7.83
C GLY A 7 -3.79 -7.56 -8.45
N GLU A 8 -3.66 -7.41 -9.77
CA GLU A 8 -2.34 -7.35 -10.42
C GLU A 8 -1.61 -6.04 -10.09
N THR A 9 -2.37 -4.95 -10.01
CA THR A 9 -1.90 -3.63 -9.59
C THR A 9 -2.94 -2.96 -8.70
N ILE A 10 -2.51 -2.01 -7.88
CA ILE A 10 -3.37 -1.23 -6.99
C ILE A 10 -2.78 0.17 -6.82
N THR A 11 -3.61 1.20 -6.73
CA THR A 11 -3.09 2.54 -6.40
C THR A 11 -2.80 2.69 -4.91
N VAL A 12 -1.88 3.58 -4.55
CA VAL A 12 -1.62 3.95 -3.15
C VAL A 12 -2.90 4.36 -2.42
N ALA A 13 -3.80 5.09 -3.10
CA ALA A 13 -5.11 5.46 -2.58
C ALA A 13 -5.98 4.23 -2.22
N GLU A 14 -6.10 3.28 -3.15
CA GLU A 14 -6.91 2.07 -2.97
C GLU A 14 -6.31 1.14 -1.92
N LEU A 15 -4.98 0.97 -1.92
CA LEU A 15 -4.26 0.18 -0.93
C LEU A 15 -4.50 0.73 0.47
N ALA A 16 -4.37 2.04 0.64
CA ALA A 16 -4.63 2.71 1.91
C ALA A 16 -6.10 2.51 2.35
N GLN A 17 -7.04 2.60 1.41
CA GLN A 17 -8.46 2.40 1.68
C GLN A 17 -8.77 0.96 2.13
N GLN A 18 -8.23 -0.05 1.43
CA GLN A 18 -8.36 -1.47 1.76
C GLN A 18 -7.80 -1.77 3.16
N MET A 19 -6.62 -1.23 3.46
CA MET A 19 -5.97 -1.34 4.76
C MET A 19 -6.65 -0.51 5.86
N SER A 20 -7.56 0.42 5.50
CA SER A 20 -8.11 1.43 6.40
C SER A 20 -7.04 2.27 7.10
N VAL A 21 -5.97 2.60 6.37
CA VAL A 21 -4.90 3.51 6.79
C VAL A 21 -4.96 4.80 5.97
N LYS A 22 -4.29 5.85 6.43
CA LYS A 22 -4.19 7.09 5.66
C LYS A 22 -3.20 6.91 4.51
N ALA A 23 -3.55 7.36 3.31
CA ALA A 23 -2.63 7.35 2.16
C ALA A 23 -1.30 8.07 2.47
N ALA A 24 -1.33 9.11 3.32
CA ALA A 24 -0.12 9.78 3.79
C ALA A 24 0.86 8.85 4.55
N GLU A 25 0.37 7.83 5.26
CA GLU A 25 1.22 6.88 5.97
C GLU A 25 1.88 5.90 4.99
N VAL A 26 1.13 5.42 3.99
CA VAL A 26 1.65 4.59 2.88
C VAL A 26 2.72 5.36 2.10
N ILE A 27 2.45 6.63 1.77
CA ILE A 27 3.39 7.52 1.07
C ILE A 27 4.66 7.72 1.91
N LYS A 28 4.53 8.04 3.21
CA LYS A 28 5.69 8.16 4.11
C LYS A 28 6.53 6.89 4.15
N PHE A 29 5.89 5.73 4.16
CA PHE A 29 6.59 4.46 4.15
C PHE A 29 7.37 4.26 2.84
N MET A 30 6.76 4.52 1.69
CA MET A 30 7.46 4.46 0.40
C MET A 30 8.63 5.46 0.31
N PHE A 31 8.45 6.68 0.83
CA PHE A 31 9.55 7.66 0.96
C PHE A 31 10.72 7.14 1.80
N LYS A 32 10.45 6.41 2.90
CA LYS A 32 11.51 5.78 3.72
C LYS A 32 12.25 4.67 2.96
N MET A 33 11.59 3.97 2.05
CA MET A 33 12.23 2.99 1.16
C MET A 33 13.02 3.61 0.00
N GLY A 34 13.06 4.95 -0.10
CA GLY A 34 13.74 5.65 -1.20
C GLY A 34 12.96 5.66 -2.51
N SER A 35 11.70 5.21 -2.52
CA SER A 35 10.83 5.25 -3.69
C SER A 35 9.77 6.35 -3.49
N PRO A 36 9.90 7.49 -4.18
CA PRO A 36 8.89 8.53 -4.10
C PRO A 36 7.57 7.99 -4.66
N ALA A 37 6.53 8.01 -3.83
CA ALA A 37 5.20 7.58 -4.21
C ALA A 37 4.17 8.70 -4.04
N THR A 38 3.23 8.77 -4.97
CA THR A 38 2.08 9.70 -4.89
C THR A 38 0.79 8.94 -4.62
N ILE A 39 -0.27 9.65 -4.20
CA ILE A 39 -1.56 9.02 -3.89
C ILE A 39 -2.18 8.26 -5.08
N ASN A 40 -1.91 8.72 -6.31
CA ASN A 40 -2.40 8.09 -7.53
C ASN A 40 -1.36 7.16 -8.17
N GLN A 41 -0.27 6.86 -7.46
CA GLN A 41 0.75 5.96 -7.97
C GLN A 41 0.21 4.54 -7.99
N VAL A 42 0.31 3.91 -9.15
CA VAL A 42 0.03 2.49 -9.33
C VAL A 42 1.23 1.70 -8.79
N LEU A 43 0.95 0.77 -7.90
CA LEU A 43 1.88 -0.19 -7.35
C LEU A 43 1.54 -1.56 -7.93
N ASP A 44 2.59 -2.32 -8.24
CA ASP A 44 2.45 -3.74 -8.49
C ASP A 44 2.08 -4.48 -7.19
N ARG A 45 1.56 -5.70 -7.35
CA ARG A 45 1.13 -6.52 -6.23
C ARG A 45 2.24 -6.78 -5.20
N GLU A 46 3.47 -7.02 -5.63
CA GLU A 46 4.60 -7.34 -4.73
C GLU A 46 4.94 -6.13 -3.84
N THR A 47 5.05 -4.95 -4.44
CA THR A 47 5.30 -3.69 -3.74
C THR A 47 4.16 -3.36 -2.78
N ALA A 48 2.92 -3.44 -3.26
CA ALA A 48 1.75 -3.14 -2.43
C ALA A 48 1.61 -4.14 -1.27
N GLN A 49 1.97 -5.40 -1.50
CA GLN A 49 1.99 -6.42 -0.46
C GLN A 49 3.03 -6.08 0.61
N LEU A 50 4.26 -5.78 0.21
CA LEU A 50 5.34 -5.43 1.13
C LEU A 50 4.98 -4.23 2.00
N VAL A 51 4.41 -3.19 1.41
CA VAL A 51 3.96 -1.99 2.15
C VAL A 51 2.85 -2.33 3.15
N ALA A 52 1.93 -3.22 2.77
CA ALA A 52 0.86 -3.64 3.66
C ALA A 52 1.35 -4.49 4.84
N GLU A 53 2.26 -5.43 4.60
CA GLU A 53 2.88 -6.26 5.64
C GLU A 53 3.69 -5.41 6.63
N GLU A 54 4.46 -4.45 6.13
CA GLU A 54 5.27 -3.53 6.95
C GLU A 54 4.42 -2.60 7.82
N LEU A 55 3.21 -2.28 7.36
CA LEU A 55 2.21 -1.55 8.14
C LEU A 55 1.38 -2.46 9.07
N GLY A 56 1.69 -3.76 9.13
CA GLY A 56 1.06 -4.73 10.03
C GLY A 56 -0.26 -5.31 9.53
N HIS A 57 -0.55 -5.19 8.24
CA HIS A 57 -1.75 -5.72 7.60
C HIS A 57 -1.46 -7.01 6.84
N LYS A 58 -2.40 -7.96 6.88
CA LYS A 58 -2.32 -9.19 6.09
C LYS A 58 -3.02 -9.00 4.73
N VAL A 59 -2.26 -9.27 3.69
CA VAL A 59 -2.69 -9.24 2.29
C VAL A 59 -3.14 -10.64 1.89
N LYS A 60 -4.17 -10.71 1.05
CA LYS A 60 -4.68 -11.96 0.48
C LYS A 60 -4.60 -11.92 -1.04
#